data_AF-A0A2A5P005-F1
#
_entry.id   AF-A0A2A5P005-F1
#
_cell.length_a   1.000
_cell.length_b   1.000
_cell.length_c   1.000
_cell.angle_alpha   90.00
_cell.angle_beta   90.00
_cell.angle_gamma   90.00
#
_symmetry.space_group_name_H-M   'P 1'
#
loop_
_entity.id
_entity.type
_entity.pdbx_description
1 polymer ?
#
loop_
_entity_poly.entity_id
_entity_poly.type
_entity_poly.pdbx_seq_one_letter_code
_entity_poly.pdbx_strand_id
1 'polypeptide(L)'
;MSEESCDYVDCRTCLRRLASNGEVEVLVTRHALERLAERRVGGSWRVRPEALADIIRNVVRDGYYKATTSRLMVWTRKYLLVCCIDRYMRLNVITVISRDTLRENLRERLRGGFRIRWRSVSLRLPRGFRAALEEPPEDFGGGEGGE
;
A
#
# COMPACT_ATOMS: atom_id res chain seq x y z
N MET A 1 8.97 -15.35 -11.23
CA MET A 1 8.06 -14.27 -11.64
C MET A 1 6.67 -14.87 -11.64
N SER A 2 5.83 -14.54 -10.68
CA SER A 2 4.42 -14.95 -10.72
C SER A 2 3.63 -13.78 -11.27
N GLU A 3 3.35 -13.84 -12.57
CA GLU A 3 2.27 -13.10 -13.21
C GLU A 3 0.95 -13.63 -12.66
N GLU A 4 0.53 -13.12 -11.50
CA GLU A 4 -0.84 -13.32 -11.05
C GLU A 4 -1.73 -12.40 -11.87
N SER A 5 -2.32 -13.00 -12.90
CA SER A 5 -3.37 -12.51 -13.76
C SER A 5 -4.35 -11.63 -12.97
N CYS A 6 -4.28 -10.31 -13.18
CA CYS A 6 -5.44 -9.45 -12.99
C CYS A 6 -6.47 -9.88 -14.04
N ASP A 7 -7.29 -10.89 -13.73
CA ASP A 7 -8.55 -11.12 -14.42
C ASP A 7 -9.23 -9.75 -14.56
N TYR A 8 -9.63 -9.35 -15.77
CA TYR A 8 -10.05 -7.98 -16.05
C TYR A 8 -11.26 -7.58 -15.18
N VAL A 9 -11.01 -6.88 -14.08
CA VAL A 9 -12.01 -6.38 -13.15
C VAL A 9 -12.07 -4.86 -13.27
N ASP A 10 -13.22 -4.34 -13.71
CA ASP A 10 -13.43 -2.90 -13.82
C ASP A 10 -13.40 -2.26 -12.43
N CYS A 11 -12.29 -1.60 -12.12
CA CYS A 11 -12.05 -1.02 -10.80
C CYS A 11 -13.05 0.10 -10.46
N ARG A 12 -13.66 0.76 -11.46
CA ARG A 12 -14.69 1.80 -11.20
C ARG A 12 -15.97 1.18 -10.65
N THR A 13 -16.41 0.11 -11.28
CA THR A 13 -17.64 -0.61 -10.91
C THR A 13 -17.46 -1.28 -9.56
N CYS A 14 -16.32 -1.93 -9.32
CA CYS A 14 -16.03 -2.55 -8.04
C CYS A 14 -15.88 -1.52 -6.92
N LEU A 15 -15.22 -0.37 -7.18
CA LEU A 15 -15.12 0.70 -6.19
C LEU A 15 -16.49 1.25 -5.80
N ARG A 16 -17.40 1.45 -6.76
CA ARG A 16 -18.78 1.90 -6.46
C ARG A 16 -19.51 0.89 -5.58
N ARG A 17 -19.42 -0.40 -5.90
CA ARG A 17 -20.02 -1.47 -5.09
C ARG A 17 -19.45 -1.51 -3.67
N LEU A 18 -18.13 -1.41 -3.52
CA LEU A 18 -17.48 -1.32 -2.22
C LEU A 18 -17.94 -0.09 -1.45
N ALA A 19 -17.97 1.08 -2.10
CA ALA A 19 -18.43 2.32 -1.49
C ALA A 19 -19.89 2.23 -1.02
N SER A 20 -20.75 1.54 -1.77
CA SER A 20 -22.14 1.30 -1.37
C SER A 20 -22.26 0.38 -0.15
N ASN A 21 -21.43 -0.65 -0.06
CA ASN A 21 -21.38 -1.54 1.10
C ASN A 21 -20.75 -0.85 2.33
N GLY A 22 -19.87 0.13 2.10
CA GLY A 22 -19.19 0.89 3.13
C GLY A 22 -18.06 0.12 3.81
N GLU A 23 -17.71 -1.07 3.34
CA GLU A 23 -16.64 -1.90 3.91
C GLU A 23 -15.59 -2.21 2.87
N VAL A 24 -14.31 -2.17 3.27
CA VAL A 24 -13.20 -2.52 2.40
C VAL A 24 -12.18 -3.38 3.14
N GLU A 25 -11.84 -4.50 2.51
CA GLU A 25 -10.69 -5.31 2.89
C GLU A 25 -9.50 -4.91 2.03
N VAL A 26 -8.41 -4.51 2.69
CA VAL A 26 -7.17 -4.04 2.06
C VAL A 26 -6.09 -5.09 2.25
N LEU A 27 -5.60 -5.62 1.14
CA LEU A 27 -4.45 -6.51 1.09
C LEU A 27 -3.23 -5.69 0.71
N VAL A 28 -2.19 -5.74 1.55
CA VAL A 28 -0.95 -5.04 1.27
C VAL A 28 0.08 -6.02 0.73
N THR A 29 0.67 -5.71 -0.42
CA THR A 29 1.77 -6.52 -0.96
C THR A 29 3.05 -6.29 -0.16
N ARG A 30 3.91 -7.31 -0.10
CA ARG A 30 5.25 -7.20 0.51
C ARG A 30 6.03 -6.03 -0.10
N HIS A 31 5.98 -5.90 -1.42
CA HIS A 31 6.62 -4.81 -2.16
C HIS A 31 6.14 -3.43 -1.70
N ALA A 32 4.83 -3.23 -1.50
CA ALA A 32 4.30 -1.96 -1.02
C ALA A 32 4.83 -1.59 0.37
N LEU A 33 5.01 -2.57 1.26
CA LEU A 33 5.56 -2.37 2.60
C LEU A 33 7.05 -2.07 2.58
N GLU A 34 7.85 -2.81 1.81
CA GLU A 34 9.29 -2.57 1.63
C GLU A 34 9.53 -1.15 1.13
N ARG A 35 8.78 -0.73 0.10
CA ARG A 35 8.85 0.63 -0.44
C ARG A 35 8.45 1.69 0.58
N LEU A 36 7.55 1.38 1.52
CA LEU A 36 7.16 2.31 2.58
C LEU A 36 8.23 2.38 3.69
N ALA A 37 8.84 1.23 4.03
CA ALA A 37 9.91 1.12 5.01
C ALA A 37 11.18 1.84 4.56
N GLU A 38 11.68 1.58 3.34
CA GLU A 38 12.85 2.24 2.75
C GLU A 38 12.78 3.78 2.88
N ARG A 39 11.59 4.34 2.67
CA ARG A 39 11.39 5.79 2.61
C ARG A 39 11.20 6.46 3.97
N ARG A 40 10.76 5.74 4.99
CA ARG A 40 10.47 6.34 6.30
C ARG A 40 11.73 6.52 7.14
N VAL A 41 12.80 5.78 6.84
CA VAL A 41 13.87 5.57 7.81
C VAL A 41 15.29 5.76 7.29
N GLY A 42 15.48 6.14 6.03
CA GLY A 42 16.83 6.35 5.50
C GLY A 42 17.78 5.16 5.74
N GLY A 43 17.25 3.94 5.80
CA GLY A 43 18.03 2.72 6.07
C GLY A 43 17.86 2.06 7.45
N SER A 44 17.14 2.63 8.42
CA SER A 44 16.95 1.93 9.71
C SER A 44 15.80 0.91 9.68
N TRP A 45 16.12 -0.35 9.96
CA TRP A 45 15.27 -1.54 9.86
C TRP A 45 14.14 -1.66 10.93
N ARG A 46 13.99 -0.67 11.82
CA ARG A 46 13.16 -0.76 13.04
C ARG A 46 11.71 -0.26 12.90
N VAL A 47 11.12 -0.25 11.72
CA VAL A 47 9.71 0.17 11.59
C VAL A 47 8.78 -1.01 11.87
N ARG A 48 8.00 -0.87 12.94
CA ARG A 48 6.96 -1.83 13.28
C ARG A 48 5.96 -1.99 12.11
N PRO A 49 5.68 -3.23 11.67
CA PRO A 49 4.69 -3.53 10.64
C PRO A 49 3.35 -2.84 10.87
N GLU A 50 2.95 -2.74 12.13
CA GLU A 50 1.70 -2.11 12.58
C GLU A 50 1.65 -0.63 12.18
N ALA A 51 2.78 0.08 12.32
CA ALA A 51 2.85 1.50 11.98
C ALA A 51 2.76 1.73 10.46
N LEU A 52 3.26 0.80 9.65
CA LEU A 52 3.09 0.83 8.19
C LEU A 52 1.63 0.53 7.80
N ALA A 53 1.02 -0.46 8.45
CA ALA A 53 -0.38 -0.79 8.27
C ALA A 53 -1.29 0.38 8.64
N ASP A 54 -1.01 1.08 9.74
CA ASP A 54 -1.77 2.27 10.16
C ASP A 54 -1.68 3.41 9.16
N ILE A 55 -0.52 3.62 8.54
CA ILE A 55 -0.39 4.63 7.47
C ILE A 55 -1.34 4.26 6.31
N ILE A 56 -1.31 3.02 5.85
CA ILE A 56 -2.16 2.56 4.75
C ILE A 56 -3.63 2.68 5.16
N ARG A 57 -3.98 2.28 6.39
CA ARG A 57 -5.33 2.40 6.95
C ARG A 57 -5.83 3.84 6.88
N ASN A 58 -5.03 4.78 7.35
CA ASN A 58 -5.37 6.20 7.36
C ASN A 58 -5.49 6.76 5.95
N VAL A 59 -4.64 6.34 5.02
CA VAL A 59 -4.72 6.77 3.62
C VAL A 59 -5.98 6.25 2.94
N VAL A 60 -6.37 5.01 3.20
CA VAL A 60 -7.63 4.43 2.69
C VAL A 60 -8.83 5.13 3.35
N ARG A 61 -8.82 5.31 4.66
CA ARG A 61 -9.94 5.93 5.38
C ARG A 61 -10.19 7.39 4.96
N ASP A 62 -9.13 8.18 4.87
CA ASP A 62 -9.23 9.64 4.70
C ASP A 62 -8.87 10.13 3.29
N GLY A 63 -8.38 9.25 2.43
CA GLY A 63 -7.87 9.58 1.12
C GLY A 63 -8.93 9.94 0.09
N TYR A 64 -8.45 10.56 -0.98
CA TYR A 64 -9.20 10.77 -2.21
C TYR A 64 -8.99 9.57 -3.13
N TYR A 65 -10.06 9.17 -3.79
CA TYR A 65 -10.14 8.01 -4.66
C TYR A 65 -10.33 8.45 -6.10
N LYS A 66 -9.65 7.75 -7.01
CA LYS A 66 -9.87 7.82 -8.45
C LYS A 66 -9.62 6.47 -9.07
N ALA A 67 -10.67 5.90 -9.65
CA ALA A 67 -10.59 4.63 -10.36
C ALA A 67 -10.48 4.86 -11.88
N THR A 68 -9.51 4.20 -12.50
CA THR A 68 -9.53 3.88 -13.92
C THR A 68 -10.14 2.49 -14.12
N THR A 69 -10.24 2.02 -15.36
CA THR A 69 -10.71 0.66 -15.65
C THR A 69 -9.83 -0.41 -14.99
N SER A 70 -8.51 -0.20 -14.99
CA SER A 70 -7.53 -1.21 -14.53
C SER A 70 -6.87 -0.91 -13.18
N ARG A 71 -6.96 0.33 -12.67
CA ARG A 71 -6.24 0.75 -11.46
C ARG A 71 -7.08 1.64 -10.58
N LEU A 72 -6.80 1.59 -9.29
CA LEU A 72 -7.36 2.45 -8.28
C LEU A 72 -6.25 3.28 -7.64
N MET A 73 -6.39 4.59 -7.68
CA MET A 73 -5.48 5.52 -7.03
C MET A 73 -6.15 6.06 -5.77
N VAL A 74 -5.46 5.95 -4.64
CA VAL A 74 -5.91 6.49 -3.36
C VAL A 74 -4.82 7.40 -2.82
N TRP A 75 -5.10 8.67 -2.53
CA TRP A 75 -4.05 9.57 -2.07
C TRP A 75 -4.50 10.50 -0.95
N THR A 76 -3.53 10.85 -0.12
CA THR A 76 -3.61 11.91 0.91
C THR A 76 -2.60 13.00 0.58
N ARG A 77 -2.34 13.92 1.53
CA ARG A 77 -1.29 14.94 1.44
C ARG A 77 0.13 14.38 1.31
N LYS A 78 0.39 13.21 1.91
CA LYS A 78 1.74 12.66 2.03
C LYS A 78 1.98 11.44 1.14
N TYR A 79 0.96 10.62 0.92
CA TYR A 79 1.11 9.34 0.22
C TYR A 79 0.11 9.17 -0.90
N LEU A 80 0.54 8.50 -1.96
CA LEU A 80 -0.26 7.93 -3.04
C LEU A 80 -0.13 6.41 -2.98
N LEU A 81 -1.26 5.72 -2.86
CA LEU A 81 -1.38 4.27 -3.02
C LEU A 81 -1.88 3.98 -4.44
N VAL A 82 -1.18 3.11 -5.14
CA VAL A 82 -1.65 2.51 -6.39
C VAL A 82 -2.13 1.10 -6.06
N CYS A 83 -3.41 0.88 -6.33
CA CYS A 83 -4.12 -0.31 -5.94
C CYS A 83 -4.83 -0.93 -7.15
N CYS A 84 -5.20 -2.19 -7.04
CA CYS A 84 -6.19 -2.84 -7.88
C CYS A 84 -7.27 -3.48 -7.02
N ILE A 85 -8.43 -3.78 -7.60
CA ILE A 85 -9.46 -4.56 -6.92
C ILE A 85 -9.46 -5.95 -7.55
N ASP A 86 -9.42 -6.99 -6.73
CA ASP A 86 -9.52 -8.37 -7.22
C ASP A 86 -10.98 -8.82 -7.41
N ARG A 87 -11.13 -10.03 -7.95
CA ARG A 87 -12.42 -10.72 -8.11
C ARG A 87 -13.17 -11.01 -6.80
N TYR A 88 -12.48 -10.97 -5.66
CA TYR A 88 -13.06 -11.16 -4.32
C TYR A 88 -13.44 -9.83 -3.67
N MET A 89 -13.44 -8.73 -4.42
CA MET A 89 -13.77 -7.39 -3.94
C MET A 89 -12.79 -6.88 -2.86
N ARG A 90 -11.52 -7.30 -2.93
CA ARG A 90 -10.47 -6.83 -2.03
C ARG A 90 -9.58 -5.81 -2.73
N LEU A 91 -9.18 -4.79 -1.99
CA LEU A 91 -8.30 -3.74 -2.46
C LEU A 91 -6.85 -4.16 -2.25
N ASN A 92 -6.16 -4.50 -3.33
CA ASN A 92 -4.76 -4.90 -3.33
C ASN A 92 -3.88 -3.67 -3.53
N VAL A 93 -3.05 -3.34 -2.54
CA VAL A 93 -2.06 -2.25 -2.62
C VAL A 93 -0.81 -2.77 -3.31
N ILE A 94 -0.63 -2.38 -4.57
CA ILE A 94 0.50 -2.80 -5.40
C ILE A 94 1.75 -2.01 -5.01
N THR A 95 1.61 -0.69 -4.85
CA THR A 95 2.75 0.15 -4.49
C THR A 95 2.33 1.41 -3.75
N VAL A 96 3.25 1.94 -2.96
CA VAL A 96 3.13 3.22 -2.27
C VAL A 96 4.18 4.18 -2.81
N ILE A 97 3.75 5.42 -3.07
CA ILE A 97 4.60 6.49 -3.59
C ILE A 97 4.42 7.70 -2.67
N SER A 98 5.54 8.33 -2.29
CA SER A 98 5.48 9.60 -1.54
C SER A 98 5.09 10.73 -2.48
N ARG A 99 4.26 11.66 -2.01
CA ARG A 99 3.86 12.84 -2.78
C ARG A 99 5.04 13.72 -3.20
N ASP A 100 6.08 13.77 -2.39
CA ASP A 100 7.30 14.54 -2.67
C ASP A 100 8.06 13.98 -3.88
N THR A 101 7.95 12.67 -4.12
CA THR A 101 8.56 11.99 -5.27
C THR A 101 7.68 11.95 -6.53
N LEU A 102 6.47 12.53 -6.48
CA LEU A 102 5.58 12.54 -7.63
C LEU A 102 5.99 13.62 -8.65
N ARG A 103 6.24 13.18 -9.88
CA ARG A 103 6.38 14.08 -11.04
C ARG A 103 5.11 14.91 -11.24
N GLU A 104 5.24 16.15 -11.71
CA GLU A 104 4.13 17.10 -11.90
C GLU A 104 2.97 16.52 -12.74
N ASN A 105 3.28 15.83 -13.84
CA ASN A 105 2.29 15.13 -14.66
C ASN A 105 1.40 14.15 -13.86
N LEU A 106 1.96 13.46 -12.85
CA LEU A 106 1.18 12.54 -12.02
C LEU A 106 0.32 13.31 -11.01
N ARG A 107 0.80 14.45 -10.49
CA ARG A 107 0.01 15.34 -9.61
C ARG A 107 -1.22 15.91 -10.31
N GLU A 108 -1.11 16.28 -11.58
CA GLU A 108 -2.26 16.75 -12.37
C GLU A 108 -3.30 15.66 -12.58
N ARG A 109 -2.87 14.42 -12.80
CA ARG A 109 -3.76 13.26 -12.91
C ARG A 109 -4.51 12.95 -11.61
N LEU A 110 -4.02 13.42 -10.47
CA LEU A 110 -4.68 13.32 -9.15
C LEU A 110 -5.72 14.42 -8.88
N ARG A 111 -6.13 15.20 -9.89
CA ARG A 111 -7.27 16.13 -9.77
C ARG A 111 -8.62 15.40 -9.96
N GLY A 112 -9.65 15.88 -9.27
CA GLY A 112 -11.03 15.37 -9.40
C GLY A 112 -11.30 14.03 -8.72
N GLY A 113 -10.55 13.70 -7.66
CA GLY A 113 -10.85 12.55 -6.82
C GLY A 113 -12.06 12.79 -5.92
N PHE A 114 -12.73 11.72 -5.50
CA PHE A 114 -13.83 11.78 -4.54
C PHE A 114 -13.44 11.08 -3.24
N ARG A 115 -14.08 11.44 -2.13
CA ARG A 115 -13.87 10.77 -0.84
C ARG A 115 -14.96 9.74 -0.63
N ILE A 116 -14.57 8.58 -0.10
CA ILE A 116 -15.49 7.53 0.32
C ILE A 116 -15.47 7.50 1.84
N ARG A 117 -16.64 7.50 2.47
CA ARG A 117 -16.76 7.29 3.91
C ARG A 117 -16.95 5.80 4.17
N TRP A 118 -15.86 5.12 4.46
CA TRP A 118 -15.90 3.72 4.88
C TRP A 118 -16.48 3.61 6.29
N ARG A 119 -17.44 2.69 6.47
CA ARG A 119 -17.90 2.20 7.77
C ARG A 119 -16.83 1.33 8.44
N SER A 120 -16.16 0.48 7.66
CA SER A 120 -15.11 -0.41 8.17
C SER A 120 -13.95 -0.55 7.17
N VAL A 121 -12.72 -0.55 7.69
CA VAL A 121 -11.47 -0.76 6.92
C VAL A 121 -10.66 -1.86 7.57
N SER A 122 -10.70 -3.04 6.97
CA SER A 122 -9.94 -4.21 7.40
C SER A 122 -8.63 -4.28 6.63
N LEU A 123 -7.51 -4.51 7.32
CA LEU A 123 -6.19 -4.60 6.70
C LEU A 123 -5.59 -5.97 6.92
N ARG A 124 -5.10 -6.57 5.83
CA ARG A 124 -4.35 -7.82 5.85
C ARG A 124 -2.96 -7.59 5.29
N LEU A 125 -1.98 -7.86 6.16
CA LEU A 125 -0.57 -7.89 5.81
C LEU A 125 -0.21 -9.28 5.25
N PRO A 126 0.83 -9.36 4.40
CA PRO A 126 1.28 -10.64 3.88
C PRO A 126 1.88 -11.48 5.02
N ARG A 127 1.62 -12.80 4.99
CA ARG A 127 2.18 -13.76 5.96
C ARG A 127 3.73 -13.70 5.89
N GLY A 128 4.40 -13.70 7.04
CA GLY A 128 5.86 -13.65 7.14
C GLY A 128 6.49 -12.26 7.24
N PHE A 129 5.77 -11.17 6.93
CA PHE A 129 6.33 -9.81 7.08
C PHE A 129 6.57 -9.40 8.54
N ARG A 130 5.79 -9.94 9.49
CA ARG A 130 6.04 -9.74 10.92
C ARG A 130 7.36 -10.38 11.37
N ALA A 131 7.61 -11.63 10.97
CA ALA A 131 8.84 -12.35 11.29
C ALA A 131 10.10 -11.67 10.70
N ALA A 132 10.02 -11.26 9.42
CA ALA A 132 11.14 -10.66 8.69
C ALA A 132 11.63 -9.28 9.19
N LEU A 133 10.93 -8.65 10.14
CA LEU A 133 11.32 -7.36 10.74
C LEU A 133 11.71 -7.48 12.22
N GLU A 134 11.40 -8.62 12.86
CA GLU A 134 11.81 -8.90 14.24
C GLU A 134 13.17 -9.60 14.30
N GLU A 135 13.58 -10.26 13.21
CA GLU A 135 14.90 -10.85 13.08
C GLU A 135 15.92 -9.78 12.66
N PRO A 136 16.91 -9.45 13.51
CA PRO A 136 18.06 -8.69 13.03
C PRO A 136 18.74 -9.50 11.91
N PRO A 137 19.33 -8.86 10.89
CA PRO A 137 20.15 -9.60 9.94
C PRO A 137 21.26 -10.31 10.73
N GLU A 138 21.24 -11.64 10.73
CA GLU A 138 22.42 -12.43 11.03
C GLU A 138 23.49 -12.02 9.99
N ASP A 139 24.74 -11.88 10.44
CA ASP A 139 25.90 -11.41 9.68
C ASP A 139 26.08 -9.88 9.49
N PHE A 140 26.47 -9.23 10.59
CA PHE A 140 27.75 -8.52 10.60
C PHE A 140 28.66 -9.19 11.63
N GLY A 141 29.11 -10.41 11.30
CA GLY A 141 30.24 -11.04 11.96
C GLY A 141 31.50 -10.24 11.65
N GLY A 142 31.86 -9.31 12.52
CA GLY A 142 33.18 -8.71 12.55
C GLY A 142 34.20 -9.81 12.81
N GLY A 143 34.81 -10.32 11.73
CA GLY A 143 36.03 -11.10 11.80
C GLY A 143 37.21 -10.18 12.07
N GLU A 144 37.32 -9.68 13.31
CA GLU A 144 38.63 -9.31 13.86
C GLU A 144 39.38 -10.62 14.12
N GLY A 145 40.17 -11.06 13.14
CA GLY A 145 41.23 -12.03 13.34
C GLY A 145 42.50 -11.28 13.69
N GLY A 146 42.69 -11.02 14.98
CA GLY A 146 43.94 -10.51 15.54
C GLY A 146 45.04 -11.58 15.56
N GLU A 147 46.25 -11.07 15.32
CA GLU A 147 47.60 -11.51 15.74
C GLU A 147 48.02 -12.99 15.61
#